data_AF-A0A355V006-F1
#
_entry.id   AF-A0A355V006-F1
#
_cell.length_a   1.000
_cell.length_b   1.000
_cell.length_c   1.000
_cell.angle_alpha   90.00
_cell.angle_beta   90.00
_cell.angle_gamma   90.00
#
_symmetry.space_group_name_H-M   'P 1'
#
loop_
_entity.id
_entity.type
_entity.pdbx_description
1 polymer ?
#
loop_
_entity_poly.entity_id
_entity_poly.type
_entity_poly.pdbx_seq_one_letter_code
_entity_poly.pdbx_strand_id
1 'polypeptide(L)'
;MFRGGKFVGILNESQSFALNLIKNDIRLAVVPCDTEEGVHYTIGLKQAGGGVKLKVKDGVPELYVSFKAKAQIQGAKKVMLPESVKYDDSLKPEVLKAVNDEVTSRMQQLISFCAENNCDVLGVKQLLHKFHYKYFEAFEKDLLTRMNVNYKVDIKSLN
;
A
#
# COMPACT_ATOMS: atom_id res chain seq x y z
N MET A 1 13.97 11.97 -3.30
CA MET A 1 12.85 12.68 -2.66
C MET A 1 13.29 14.09 -2.34
N PHE A 2 12.46 15.09 -2.65
CA PHE A 2 12.79 16.50 -2.45
C PHE A 2 11.70 17.23 -1.66
N ARG A 3 12.11 18.16 -0.80
CA ARG A 3 11.21 19.06 -0.05
C ARG A 3 11.79 20.47 -0.08
N GLY A 4 11.04 21.42 -0.64
CA GLY A 4 11.50 22.81 -0.77
C GLY A 4 12.85 22.94 -1.48
N GLY A 5 13.07 22.17 -2.55
CA GLY A 5 14.32 22.15 -3.31
C GLY A 5 15.48 21.37 -2.68
N LYS A 6 15.32 20.84 -1.46
CA LYS A 6 16.37 20.06 -0.77
C LYS A 6 16.11 18.57 -0.88
N PHE A 7 17.18 17.80 -1.12
CA PHE A 7 17.13 16.34 -1.06
C PHE A 7 16.91 15.87 0.38
N VAL A 8 15.96 14.97 0.59
CA VAL A 8 15.61 14.43 1.92
C VAL A 8 15.74 12.91 2.02
N GLY A 9 16.05 12.22 0.92
CA GLY A 9 16.23 10.76 0.93
C GLY A 9 15.79 10.09 -0.37
N ILE A 10 16.00 8.78 -0.44
CA ILE A 10 15.60 7.90 -1.55
C ILE A 10 14.58 6.91 -1.02
N LEU A 11 13.50 6.69 -1.77
CA LEU A 11 12.56 5.62 -1.45
C LEU A 11 13.26 4.29 -1.77
N ASN A 12 13.22 3.35 -0.82
CA ASN A 12 13.66 1.99 -1.10
C ASN A 12 12.66 1.28 -2.05
N GLU A 13 12.95 0.04 -2.41
CA GLU A 13 12.11 -0.75 -3.31
C GLU A 13 10.67 -0.90 -2.81
N SER A 14 10.50 -1.24 -1.52
CA SER A 14 9.20 -1.39 -0.86
C SER A 14 8.36 -0.11 -0.94
N GLN A 15 8.95 1.04 -0.58
CA GLN A 15 8.28 2.33 -0.57
C GLN A 15 7.96 2.82 -1.99
N SER A 16 8.89 2.61 -2.94
CA SER A 16 8.69 2.96 -4.35
C SER A 16 7.58 2.12 -4.96
N PHE A 17 7.52 0.83 -4.62
CA PHE A 17 6.46 -0.07 -5.04
C PHE A 17 5.10 0.39 -4.50
N ALA A 18 4.99 0.69 -3.20
CA ALA A 18 3.76 1.21 -2.61
C ALA A 18 3.31 2.53 -3.25
N LEU A 19 4.25 3.44 -3.54
CA LEU A 19 3.94 4.71 -4.20
C LEU A 19 3.33 4.46 -5.58
N ASN A 20 3.93 3.54 -6.35
CA ASN A 20 3.42 3.16 -7.66
C ASN A 20 2.03 2.53 -7.59
N LEU A 21 1.79 1.62 -6.62
CA LEU A 21 0.48 1.01 -6.40
C LEU A 21 -0.62 2.03 -6.05
N ILE A 22 -0.27 3.10 -5.33
CA ILE A 22 -1.23 4.13 -4.91
C ILE A 22 -1.50 5.14 -6.04
N LYS A 23 -0.47 5.49 -6.83
CA LYS A 23 -0.54 6.59 -7.80
C LYS A 23 -0.95 6.17 -9.21
N ASN A 24 -0.86 4.88 -9.53
CA ASN A 24 -1.07 4.39 -10.89
C ASN A 24 -2.01 3.19 -10.91
N ASP A 25 -2.72 3.03 -12.04
CA ASP A 25 -3.40 1.78 -12.37
C ASP A 25 -2.40 0.85 -13.05
N ILE A 26 -2.06 -0.25 -12.37
CA ILE A 26 -1.03 -1.19 -12.80
C ILE A 26 -1.70 -2.47 -13.30
N ARG A 27 -1.34 -2.86 -14.53
CA ARG A 27 -1.87 -4.08 -15.16
C ARG A 27 -1.50 -5.34 -14.38
N LEU A 28 -0.23 -5.44 -13.98
CA LEU A 28 0.32 -6.53 -13.19
C LEU A 28 1.45 -6.02 -12.31
N ALA A 29 1.35 -6.25 -11.01
CA ALA A 29 2.44 -6.08 -10.06
C ALA A 29 2.79 -7.46 -9.46
N VAL A 30 4.06 -7.69 -9.13
CA VAL A 30 4.49 -8.96 -8.53
C VAL A 30 4.95 -8.69 -7.10
N VAL A 31 4.42 -9.45 -6.15
CA VAL A 31 4.73 -9.32 -4.72
C VAL A 31 5.17 -10.69 -4.19
N PRO A 32 6.42 -10.81 -3.72
CA PRO A 32 6.80 -11.95 -2.90
C PRO A 32 6.16 -11.82 -1.51
N CYS A 33 5.66 -12.92 -0.96
CA CYS A 33 5.16 -12.97 0.41
C CYS A 33 5.43 -14.35 1.03
N ASP A 34 5.65 -14.36 2.34
CA ASP A 34 5.81 -15.58 3.11
C ASP A 34 4.57 -15.82 3.97
N THR A 35 4.09 -17.07 4.00
CA THR A 35 3.05 -17.46 4.96
C THR A 35 3.63 -17.58 6.37
N GLU A 36 2.77 -17.62 7.38
CA GLU A 36 3.19 -17.85 8.78
C GLU A 36 3.90 -19.21 8.96
N GLU A 37 3.62 -20.18 8.09
CA GLU A 37 4.30 -21.49 8.02
C GLU A 37 5.66 -21.43 7.28
N GLY A 38 6.11 -20.26 6.84
CA GLY A 38 7.39 -20.06 6.17
C GLY A 38 7.44 -20.48 4.70
N VAL A 39 6.28 -20.67 4.05
CA VAL A 39 6.24 -21.00 2.62
C VAL A 39 6.30 -19.73 1.80
N HIS A 40 7.29 -19.66 0.90
CA HIS A 40 7.49 -18.51 0.02
C HIS A 40 6.64 -18.59 -1.24
N TYR A 41 5.83 -17.55 -1.45
CA TYR A 41 4.98 -17.37 -2.63
C TYR A 41 5.39 -16.14 -3.43
N THR A 42 5.22 -16.22 -4.75
CA THR A 42 5.26 -15.09 -5.66
C THR A 42 3.85 -14.86 -6.21
N ILE A 43 3.24 -13.74 -5.83
CA ILE A 43 1.86 -13.41 -6.17
C ILE A 43 1.81 -12.31 -7.21
N GLY A 44 1.07 -12.54 -8.28
CA GLY A 44 0.73 -11.55 -9.30
C GLY A 44 -0.56 -10.83 -8.92
N LEU A 45 -0.47 -9.51 -8.76
CA LEU A 45 -1.59 -8.61 -8.51
C LEU A 45 -2.03 -7.97 -9.84
N LYS A 46 -3.13 -8.46 -10.40
CA LYS A 46 -3.74 -7.94 -11.64
C LYS A 46 -4.74 -6.83 -11.32
N GLN A 47 -4.89 -5.90 -12.27
CA GLN A 47 -5.82 -4.78 -12.16
C GLN A 47 -5.61 -4.02 -10.83
N ALA A 48 -4.35 -3.85 -10.47
CA ALA A 48 -3.93 -3.27 -9.22
C ALA A 48 -4.11 -1.76 -9.29
N GLY A 49 -4.86 -1.20 -8.35
CA GLY A 49 -5.08 0.24 -8.30
C GLY A 49 -5.36 0.70 -6.89
N GLY A 50 -4.87 1.88 -6.56
CA GLY A 50 -4.98 2.46 -5.24
C GLY A 50 -5.32 3.94 -5.26
N GLY A 51 -5.28 4.54 -4.08
CA GLY A 51 -5.53 5.97 -3.94
C GLY A 51 -5.53 6.40 -2.49
N VAL A 52 -5.58 7.71 -2.31
CA VAL A 52 -5.62 8.36 -1.00
C VAL A 52 -6.80 9.31 -0.91
N LYS A 53 -7.42 9.37 0.27
CA LYS A 53 -8.45 10.35 0.60
C LYS A 53 -8.20 10.92 1.97
N LEU A 54 -8.29 12.23 2.11
CA LEU A 54 -8.21 12.91 3.40
C LEU A 54 -9.62 13.29 3.87
N LYS A 55 -9.91 13.03 5.14
CA LYS A 55 -11.06 13.55 5.87
C LYS A 55 -10.58 14.27 7.12
N VAL A 56 -11.42 15.15 7.67
CA VAL A 56 -11.22 15.68 9.03
C VAL A 56 -12.48 15.34 9.82
N LYS A 57 -12.36 14.51 10.86
CA LYS A 57 -13.46 14.13 11.74
C LYS A 57 -13.17 14.65 13.14
N ASP A 58 -14.13 15.37 13.72
CA ASP A 58 -14.02 15.93 15.07
C ASP A 58 -12.71 16.72 15.29
N GLY A 59 -12.25 17.42 14.24
CA GLY A 59 -11.01 18.20 14.25
C GLY A 59 -9.73 17.39 14.03
N VAL A 60 -9.79 16.06 13.83
CA VAL A 60 -8.64 15.19 13.61
C VAL A 60 -8.53 14.79 12.12
N PRO A 61 -7.40 15.04 11.44
CA PRO A 61 -7.18 14.57 10.08
C PRO A 61 -7.05 13.04 10.01
N GLU A 62 -7.76 12.43 9.06
CA GLU A 62 -7.72 11.00 8.78
C GLU A 62 -7.37 10.76 7.32
N LEU A 63 -6.20 10.15 7.07
CA LEU A 63 -5.78 9.68 5.76
C LEU A 63 -6.30 8.26 5.55
N TYR A 64 -7.06 8.06 4.48
CA TYR A 64 -7.51 6.76 4.02
C TYR A 64 -6.68 6.34 2.83
N VAL A 65 -5.87 5.31 3.00
CA VAL A 65 -5.08 4.67 1.94
C VAL A 65 -5.86 3.44 1.48
N SER A 66 -6.23 3.41 0.20
CA SER A 66 -6.98 2.30 -0.38
C SER A 66 -6.21 1.62 -1.49
N PHE A 67 -6.35 0.30 -1.58
CA PHE A 67 -5.80 -0.51 -2.66
C PHE A 67 -6.69 -1.70 -2.94
N LYS A 68 -6.82 -2.05 -4.22
CA LYS A 68 -7.56 -3.22 -4.69
C LYS A 68 -6.77 -3.93 -5.77
N ALA A 69 -6.82 -5.25 -5.78
CA ALA A 69 -6.25 -6.07 -6.85
C ALA A 69 -6.89 -7.46 -6.90
N LYS A 70 -6.69 -8.16 -8.02
CA LYS A 70 -6.95 -9.60 -8.14
C LYS A 70 -5.64 -10.37 -8.09
N ALA A 71 -5.49 -11.26 -7.13
CA ALA A 71 -4.30 -12.05 -6.91
C ALA A 71 -4.34 -13.38 -7.67
N GLN A 72 -3.20 -13.76 -8.22
CA GLN A 72 -2.97 -15.07 -8.83
C GLN A 72 -1.56 -15.55 -8.45
N ILE A 73 -1.41 -16.82 -8.09
CA ILE A 73 -0.10 -17.42 -7.85
C ILE A 73 0.69 -17.40 -9.17
N GLN A 74 1.92 -16.86 -9.14
CA GLN A 74 2.87 -16.93 -10.25
C GLN A 74 3.95 -17.99 -10.00
N GLY A 75 4.19 -18.31 -8.73
CA GLY A 75 5.08 -19.38 -8.31
C GLY A 75 4.99 -19.61 -6.80
N ALA A 76 5.32 -20.83 -6.37
CA ALA A 76 5.46 -21.20 -4.97
C ALA A 76 6.74 -22.03 -4.82
N LYS A 77 7.58 -21.72 -3.84
CA LYS A 77 8.71 -22.59 -3.47
C LYS A 77 8.20 -23.67 -2.53
N LYS A 78 7.62 -24.73 -3.11
CA LYS A 78 7.25 -25.94 -2.38
C LYS A 78 7.68 -27.16 -3.18
N VAL A 79 8.29 -28.14 -2.51
CA VAL A 79 8.40 -29.49 -3.08
C VAL A 79 6.99 -30.06 -3.08
N MET A 80 6.31 -30.02 -4.23
CA MET A 80 4.93 -30.48 -4.39
C MET A 80 4.93 -31.91 -4.95
N LEU A 81 4.11 -32.79 -4.37
CA LEU A 81 3.80 -34.08 -4.98
C LEU A 81 2.89 -33.83 -6.20
N PRO A 82 3.07 -34.54 -7.34
CA PRO A 82 2.32 -34.31 -8.58
C PRO A 82 0.79 -34.36 -8.43
N GLU A 83 0.31 -35.07 -7.41
CA GLU A 83 -1.09 -35.36 -7.15
C GLU A 83 -1.87 -34.17 -6.58
N SER A 84 -1.21 -33.17 -5.98
CA SER A 84 -1.85 -32.02 -5.34
C SER A 84 -2.11 -30.82 -6.27
N VAL A 85 -1.74 -30.92 -7.54
CA VAL A 85 -1.70 -29.78 -8.50
C VAL A 85 -3.07 -29.46 -9.11
N LYS A 86 -4.06 -30.35 -9.00
CA LYS A 86 -5.35 -30.23 -9.73
C LYS A 86 -6.36 -29.21 -9.18
N TYR A 87 -6.09 -28.54 -8.05
CA TYR A 87 -7.02 -27.59 -7.41
C TYR A 87 -6.39 -26.22 -7.05
N ASP A 88 -5.25 -25.85 -7.67
CA ASP A 88 -4.33 -24.81 -7.18
C ASP A 88 -4.57 -23.38 -7.73
N ASP A 89 -5.69 -23.13 -8.41
CA ASP A 89 -5.98 -21.83 -9.02
C ASP A 89 -6.58 -20.79 -8.05
N SER A 90 -7.11 -21.22 -6.90
CA SER A 90 -7.63 -20.32 -5.86
C SER A 90 -6.59 -20.10 -4.77
N LEU A 91 -6.35 -18.84 -4.40
CA LEU A 91 -5.43 -18.55 -3.31
C LEU A 91 -6.05 -19.01 -1.99
N LYS A 92 -5.30 -19.85 -1.27
CA LYS A 92 -5.67 -20.26 0.09
C LYS A 92 -5.76 -19.03 1.02
N PRO A 93 -6.64 -19.05 2.04
CA PRO A 93 -6.83 -17.91 2.93
C PRO A 93 -5.54 -17.38 3.57
N GLU A 94 -4.61 -18.27 3.94
CA GLU A 94 -3.32 -17.91 4.52
C GLU A 94 -2.41 -17.16 3.54
N VAL A 95 -2.46 -17.50 2.25
CA VAL A 95 -1.70 -16.81 1.19
C VAL A 95 -2.32 -15.44 0.90
N LEU A 96 -3.65 -15.36 0.88
CA LEU A 96 -4.37 -14.08 0.77
C LEU A 96 -4.05 -13.16 1.94
N LYS A 97 -4.03 -13.67 3.17
CA LYS A 97 -3.63 -12.91 4.35
C LYS A 97 -2.20 -12.40 4.20
N ALA A 98 -1.25 -13.28 3.86
CA ALA A 98 0.16 -12.92 3.71
C ALA A 98 0.37 -11.79 2.68
N VAL A 99 -0.27 -11.86 1.51
CA VAL A 99 -0.13 -10.80 0.49
C VAL A 99 -0.82 -9.50 0.90
N ASN A 100 -1.95 -9.56 1.63
CA ASN A 100 -2.60 -8.37 2.18
C ASN A 100 -1.71 -7.69 3.23
N ASP A 101 -1.12 -8.47 4.15
CA ASP A 101 -0.23 -7.99 5.19
C ASP A 101 1.04 -7.36 4.59
N GLU A 102 1.64 -8.02 3.59
CA GLU A 102 2.82 -7.51 2.87
C GLU A 102 2.53 -6.18 2.16
N VAL A 103 1.45 -6.10 1.37
CA VAL A 103 1.08 -4.85 0.69
C VAL A 103 0.77 -3.73 1.69
N THR A 104 0.09 -4.06 2.79
CA THR A 104 -0.19 -3.10 3.87
C THR A 104 1.10 -2.59 4.52
N SER A 105 2.04 -3.48 4.82
CA SER A 105 3.36 -3.14 5.39
C SER A 105 4.13 -2.18 4.47
N ARG A 106 4.16 -2.42 3.16
CA ARG A 106 4.81 -1.50 2.20
C ARG A 106 4.18 -0.11 2.20
N MET A 107 2.85 -0.04 2.28
CA MET A 107 2.14 1.24 2.39
C MET A 107 2.47 1.96 3.70
N GLN A 108 2.50 1.24 4.83
CA GLN A 108 2.91 1.79 6.12
C GLN A 108 4.33 2.36 6.06
N GLN A 109 5.29 1.63 5.48
CA GLN A 109 6.67 2.08 5.32
C GLN A 109 6.76 3.37 4.49
N LEU A 110 5.97 3.51 3.43
CA LEU A 110 5.91 4.74 2.64
C LEU A 110 5.35 5.91 3.45
N ILE A 111 4.25 5.70 4.18
CA ILE A 111 3.62 6.75 4.99
C ILE A 111 4.54 7.21 6.11
N SER A 112 5.20 6.28 6.81
CA SER A 112 6.20 6.59 7.83
C SER A 112 7.35 7.42 7.24
N PHE A 113 7.89 7.02 6.09
CA PHE A 113 8.92 7.79 5.40
C PHE A 113 8.45 9.23 5.09
N CYS A 114 7.21 9.38 4.61
CA CYS A 114 6.64 10.70 4.32
C CYS A 114 6.53 11.57 5.59
N ALA A 115 6.11 10.99 6.70
CA ALA A 115 5.98 11.69 7.99
C ALA A 115 7.35 12.09 8.56
N GLU A 116 8.30 11.14 8.66
CA GLU A 116 9.65 11.35 9.16
C GLU A 116 10.41 12.43 8.38
N ASN A 117 10.24 12.44 7.07
CA ASN A 117 10.95 13.38 6.19
C ASN A 117 10.11 14.62 5.83
N ASN A 118 8.90 14.76 6.39
CA ASN A 118 7.89 15.77 6.04
C ASN A 118 7.77 15.97 4.52
N CYS A 119 7.75 14.88 3.77
CA CYS A 119 7.78 14.86 2.31
C CYS A 119 6.44 14.33 1.78
N ASP A 120 5.61 15.23 1.25
CA ASP A 120 4.25 14.90 0.81
C ASP A 120 4.20 14.45 -0.66
N VAL A 121 4.67 13.25 -0.96
CA VAL A 121 4.57 12.70 -2.32
C VAL A 121 3.18 12.18 -2.69
N LEU A 122 2.32 12.01 -1.70
CA LEU A 122 0.94 11.57 -1.92
C LEU A 122 0.00 12.74 -2.20
N GLY A 123 0.40 13.98 -1.90
CA GLY A 123 -0.39 15.19 -2.12
C GLY A 123 -1.43 15.42 -1.01
N VAL A 124 -1.21 14.91 0.19
CA VAL A 124 -2.13 15.02 1.33
C VAL A 124 -2.36 16.48 1.75
N LYS A 125 -1.34 17.33 1.71
CA LYS A 125 -1.47 18.78 1.98
C LYS A 125 -2.30 19.48 0.91
N GLN A 126 -2.18 19.04 -0.35
CA GLN A 126 -3.03 19.53 -1.44
C GLN A 126 -4.49 19.11 -1.23
N LEU A 127 -4.73 17.87 -0.77
CA LEU A 127 -6.07 17.41 -0.40
C LEU A 127 -6.66 18.22 0.77
N LEU A 128 -5.84 18.53 1.78
CA LEU A 128 -6.24 19.40 2.90
C LEU A 128 -6.66 20.78 2.39
N HIS A 129 -5.81 21.43 1.60
CA HIS A 129 -6.09 22.76 1.04
C HIS A 129 -7.36 22.75 0.17
N LYS A 130 -7.51 21.76 -0.71
CA LYS A 130 -8.61 21.72 -1.68
C LYS A 130 -9.96 21.38 -1.06
N PHE A 131 -10.00 20.44 -0.11
CA PHE A 131 -11.28 19.88 0.38
C PHE A 131 -11.60 20.23 1.83
N HIS A 132 -10.61 20.69 2.60
CA HIS A 132 -10.73 20.94 4.04
C HIS A 132 -10.05 22.25 4.45
N TYR A 133 -10.14 23.28 3.59
CA TYR A 133 -9.41 24.55 3.73
C TYR A 133 -9.54 25.22 5.11
N LYS A 134 -10.71 25.13 5.76
CA LYS A 134 -10.93 25.66 7.12
C LYS A 134 -9.96 25.12 8.18
N TYR A 135 -9.31 23.98 7.92
CA TYR A 135 -8.31 23.37 8.80
C TYR A 135 -6.88 23.54 8.28
N PHE A 136 -6.68 24.23 7.16
CA PHE A 136 -5.38 24.30 6.48
C PHE A 136 -4.30 24.93 7.37
N GLU A 137 -4.57 26.13 7.91
CA GLU A 137 -3.62 26.83 8.80
C GLU A 137 -3.25 26.01 10.04
N ALA A 138 -4.18 25.20 10.56
CA ALA A 138 -3.98 24.39 11.75
C ALA A 138 -3.09 23.15 11.52
N PHE A 139 -2.91 22.70 10.28
CA PHE A 139 -2.20 21.45 9.96
C PHE A 139 -1.16 21.57 8.84
N GLU A 140 -1.06 22.65 8.07
CA GLU A 140 -0.20 22.72 6.87
C GLU A 140 1.27 22.32 7.13
N LYS A 141 1.78 22.61 8.34
CA LYS A 141 3.18 22.43 8.73
C LYS A 141 3.47 20.98 9.16
N ASP A 142 2.53 20.34 9.84
CA ASP A 142 2.69 19.09 10.60
C ASP A 142 1.59 18.03 10.30
N LEU A 143 0.80 18.21 9.25
CA LEU A 143 -0.28 17.30 8.84
C LEU A 143 0.16 15.84 8.80
N LEU A 144 1.32 15.57 8.21
CA LEU A 144 1.81 14.21 7.98
C LEU A 144 2.13 13.45 9.28
N THR A 145 2.44 14.17 10.36
CA THR A 145 2.73 13.57 11.68
C THR A 145 1.52 13.56 12.62
N ARG A 146 0.44 14.28 12.29
CA ARG A 146 -0.76 14.41 13.12
C ARG A 146 -1.99 13.66 12.60
N MET A 147 -1.92 13.14 11.38
CA MET A 147 -3.02 12.39 10.79
C MET A 147 -3.09 10.96 11.32
N ASN A 148 -4.31 10.49 11.57
CA ASN A 148 -4.57 9.06 11.72
C ASN A 148 -4.60 8.41 10.33
N VAL A 149 -3.99 7.23 10.19
CA VAL A 149 -3.89 6.55 8.88
C VAL A 149 -4.68 5.26 8.92
N ASN A 150 -5.63 5.15 7.99
CA ASN A 150 -6.51 4.00 7.82
C ASN A 150 -6.16 3.29 6.52
N TYR A 151 -5.83 2.01 6.59
CA TYR A 151 -5.50 1.19 5.43
C TYR A 151 -6.69 0.31 5.05
N LYS A 152 -7.07 0.36 3.78
CA LYS A 152 -8.09 -0.52 3.19
C LYS A 152 -7.48 -1.24 1.98
N VAL A 153 -6.89 -2.40 2.23
CA VAL A 153 -6.34 -3.28 1.22
C VAL A 153 -7.36 -4.39 0.96
N ASP A 154 -7.83 -4.49 -0.30
CA ASP A 154 -8.84 -5.46 -0.74
C ASP A 154 -8.25 -6.29 -1.89
N ILE A 155 -7.48 -7.32 -1.54
CA ILE A 155 -6.91 -8.27 -2.49
C ILE A 155 -7.77 -9.53 -2.48
N LYS A 156 -8.30 -9.89 -3.65
CA LYS A 156 -9.15 -11.07 -3.84
C LYS A 156 -8.46 -12.08 -4.74
N SER A 157 -8.71 -13.36 -4.52
CA SER A 157 -8.35 -14.40 -5.50
C SER A 157 -8.98 -14.06 -6.86
N LEU A 158 -8.27 -14.34 -7.95
CA LEU A 158 -8.79 -14.14 -9.31
C LEU A 158 -10.01 -15.05 -9.60
N ASN A 159 -10.08 -16.19 -8.91
CA ASN A 159 -11.13 -17.21 -8.98
C ASN A 159 -11.74 -17.46 -7.60
#